data_AF-A0A1S8A516-F1
#
_entry.id   AF-A0A1S8A516-F1
#
_cell.length_a   1.000
_cell.length_b   1.000
_cell.length_c   1.000
_cell.angle_alpha   90.00
_cell.angle_beta   90.00
_cell.angle_gamma   90.00
#
_symmetry.space_group_name_H-M   'P 1'
#
loop_
_entity.id
_entity.type
_entity.pdbx_description
1 polymer ?
#
loop_
_entity_poly.entity_id
_entity_poly.type
_entity_poly.pdbx_seq_one_letter_code
_entity_poly.pdbx_strand_id
1 'polypeptide(L)'
;MAASSNPARPPRGGPASDSESDDSRDDEGWNDVEEDEEEMPEVISLLDDRVFPDVISMLAHCRDKHRFDFLGVRQRLRLDFHGCVRLVNFIRQRVHEGLPVSENISPADIDSDAYLKPVLDDDAVIIGLFDLPELSAPDTILPGQSSDNEALVNDLLKRNTELQEQLARVMLQHENYRAAVSKTLDERWGETGADDSASKSREVAGKGKAKDGGVEEKEDESKYYWESYAGVDIHETMLKDTVRTDAYRDFIYQNKHLFAGKTVLDIGCGTGILSMFCARAGAARVIAVDASDIIFKARENIYHANLSDTITTLHGKMEEVALPVEQVDIIVSEWMGYCLLFEAMLPSVLHARDRYLAPGGLMVPSHTNMWLAPVSDPVWVAENGEAFWADVYGFDMSAMAKGIYDEARVLHWPRDGVCGAPSAFKMLDLYTTTAADLSFAAPFASRLARDVGAVDGFLLWFDTFFSPVPPRQKQQQEEQEEKTSAHGVPDDADATRWVLDAAGNRDPDRVAFTTGPFGGAETHWKQGLLLCDPRRAGKKVGDVADVKQQQQEQEQEQEQPPRREEKKKKKDDEIRGDISFAVAEDNARALVIKMSWDEGRTEQAWALR
;
A
#
# COMPACT_ATOMS: atom_id res chain seq x y z
N MET A 1 42.24 49.85 0.24
CA MET A 1 42.61 51.26 0.45
C MET A 1 41.36 52.08 0.11
N ALA A 2 40.56 52.50 1.09
CA ALA A 2 40.70 53.75 1.86
C ALA A 2 40.93 54.96 0.92
N ALA A 3 40.16 56.04 0.93
CA ALA A 3 39.30 56.66 1.94
C ALA A 3 38.23 57.49 1.19
N SER A 4 37.16 57.98 1.82
CA SER A 4 37.13 59.28 2.52
C SER A 4 35.65 59.74 2.42
N SER A 5 34.97 60.41 3.34
CA SER A 5 35.19 60.87 4.71
C SER A 5 33.98 61.75 5.08
N ASN A 6 33.41 61.55 6.27
CA ASN A 6 32.89 62.60 7.19
C ASN A 6 31.73 63.54 6.74
N PRO A 7 31.14 64.36 7.65
CA PRO A 7 30.83 64.16 9.07
C PRO A 7 29.45 64.69 9.54
N ALA A 8 29.17 64.40 10.82
CA ALA A 8 28.12 64.82 11.76
C ALA A 8 27.53 66.25 11.72
N ARG A 9 26.24 66.39 12.11
CA ARG A 9 25.73 66.99 13.39
C ARG A 9 24.17 67.08 13.46
N PRO A 10 23.52 67.39 14.62
CA PRO A 10 22.31 66.72 15.14
C PRO A 10 21.20 67.76 15.48
N PRO A 11 20.50 67.77 16.65
CA PRO A 11 19.71 66.77 17.39
C PRO A 11 18.23 67.24 17.63
N ARG A 12 17.37 66.40 18.23
CA ARG A 12 16.47 66.70 19.40
C ARG A 12 15.22 65.80 19.44
N GLY A 13 14.93 65.27 20.63
CA GLY A 13 13.59 64.77 21.03
C GLY A 13 13.65 63.43 21.78
N GLY A 14 13.62 63.45 23.11
CA GLY A 14 13.16 62.30 23.92
C GLY A 14 11.65 62.43 24.22
N PRO A 15 11.07 61.68 25.17
CA PRO A 15 11.54 60.53 25.96
C PRO A 15 10.57 59.32 25.83
N ALA A 16 10.68 58.32 26.72
CA ALA A 16 9.70 57.24 26.96
C ALA A 16 9.78 56.05 25.98
N SER A 17 9.59 54.80 26.36
CA SER A 17 9.21 54.15 27.63
C SER A 17 9.66 52.69 27.52
N ASP A 18 10.25 52.15 28.58
CA ASP A 18 10.51 50.72 28.72
C ASP A 18 9.20 49.93 28.65
N SER A 19 9.13 48.96 27.73
CA SER A 19 8.31 47.75 27.84
C SER A 19 8.71 46.77 26.74
N GLU A 20 9.28 45.63 27.15
CA GLU A 20 9.21 44.28 26.56
C GLU A 20 10.33 43.48 27.24
N SER A 21 10.14 42.97 28.46
CA SER A 21 9.47 41.71 28.86
C SER A 21 10.13 40.45 28.31
N ASP A 22 10.85 39.77 29.22
CA ASP A 22 11.06 38.32 29.33
C ASP A 22 10.02 37.45 28.61
N ASP A 23 10.45 36.49 27.81
CA ASP A 23 10.59 35.10 28.30
C ASP A 23 11.13 34.18 27.20
N SER A 24 12.10 33.38 27.61
CA SER A 24 12.68 32.22 26.91
C SER A 24 11.62 31.21 26.47
N ARG A 25 11.73 30.72 25.24
CA ARG A 25 11.17 29.43 24.81
C ARG A 25 12.14 28.73 23.86
N ASP A 26 13.08 28.04 24.49
CA ASP A 26 13.45 26.63 24.28
C ASP A 26 13.19 26.06 22.87
N ASP A 27 14.25 26.10 22.06
CA ASP A 27 14.55 25.10 21.04
C ASP A 27 15.02 23.83 21.76
N GLU A 28 14.12 22.89 22.05
CA GLU A 28 14.48 21.51 22.35
C GLU A 28 14.28 20.66 21.09
N GLY A 29 15.41 20.27 20.52
CA GLY A 29 15.50 19.32 19.44
C GLY A 29 15.02 17.94 19.88
N TRP A 30 14.34 17.26 18.96
CA TRP A 30 13.92 15.87 19.07
C TRP A 30 15.17 14.98 19.11
N ASN A 31 15.72 14.79 20.30
CA ASN A 31 16.69 13.75 20.61
C ASN A 31 16.02 12.68 21.46
N ASP A 32 16.33 11.43 21.13
CA ASP A 32 16.13 10.19 21.87
C ASP A 32 14.68 9.68 21.96
N VAL A 33 14.30 8.86 20.95
CA VAL A 33 13.30 7.81 21.12
C VAL A 33 13.97 6.71 21.95
N GLU A 34 13.74 6.74 23.26
CA GLU A 34 13.91 5.54 24.08
C GLU A 34 12.81 4.54 23.70
N GLU A 35 13.12 3.24 23.76
CA GLU A 35 12.17 2.15 23.52
C GLU A 35 11.02 2.26 24.54
N ASP A 36 9.86 2.74 24.10
CA ASP A 36 8.63 2.64 24.89
C ASP A 36 8.31 1.14 25.07
N GLU A 37 8.62 0.60 26.25
CA GLU A 37 7.96 -0.59 26.77
C GLU A 37 6.45 -0.33 26.69
N GLU A 38 5.69 -1.14 25.95
CA GLU A 38 4.22 -1.06 25.93
C GLU A 38 3.68 -1.17 27.36
N GLU A 39 3.41 -0.04 28.02
CA GLU A 39 2.73 0.00 29.31
C GLU A 39 1.33 -0.60 29.13
N MET A 40 1.13 -1.81 29.62
CA MET A 40 -0.19 -2.44 29.63
C MET A 40 -1.20 -1.55 30.37
N PRO A 41 -2.36 -1.22 29.78
CA PRO A 41 -3.29 -0.28 30.39
C PRO A 41 -3.82 -0.81 31.74
N GLU A 42 -3.59 -0.05 32.80
CA GLU A 42 -4.01 -0.37 34.16
C GLU A 42 -5.54 -0.36 34.31
N VAL A 43 -6.16 -1.52 34.58
CA VAL A 43 -7.62 -1.62 34.69
C VAL A 43 -8.10 -1.26 36.10
N ILE A 44 -8.64 -0.05 36.27
CA ILE A 44 -9.20 0.41 37.56
C ILE A 44 -10.59 -0.21 37.81
N SER A 45 -10.82 -0.72 39.02
CA SER A 45 -12.10 -1.29 39.43
C SER A 45 -13.28 -0.33 39.25
N LEU A 46 -14.47 -0.91 39.04
CA LEU A 46 -15.71 -0.15 38.94
C LEU A 46 -16.19 0.40 40.29
N LEU A 47 -15.78 -0.21 41.41
CA LEU A 47 -16.40 0.01 42.73
C LEU A 47 -15.39 0.39 43.83
N ASP A 48 -14.08 0.33 43.56
CA ASP A 48 -13.02 0.81 44.45
C ASP A 48 -11.77 1.25 43.66
N ASP A 49 -10.75 1.77 44.34
CA ASP A 49 -9.55 2.31 43.70
C ASP A 49 -8.47 1.24 43.40
N ARG A 50 -8.85 -0.05 43.30
CA ARG A 50 -7.89 -1.12 42.99
C ARG A 50 -7.65 -1.25 41.49
N VAL A 51 -6.41 -1.51 41.13
CA VAL A 51 -5.95 -1.75 39.76
C VAL A 51 -5.77 -3.25 39.51
N PHE A 52 -6.10 -3.68 38.29
CA PHE A 52 -6.05 -5.06 37.83
C PHE A 52 -5.33 -5.15 36.47
N PRO A 53 -4.71 -6.31 36.16
CA PRO A 53 -4.04 -6.52 34.88
C PRO A 53 -5.02 -6.74 33.72
N ASP A 54 -6.27 -7.11 34.00
CA ASP A 54 -7.29 -7.37 32.98
C ASP A 54 -8.71 -7.16 33.52
N VAL A 55 -9.68 -6.95 32.61
CA VAL A 55 -11.09 -6.68 32.94
C VAL A 55 -11.76 -7.88 33.61
N ILE A 56 -11.41 -9.11 33.26
CA ILE A 56 -12.05 -10.32 33.83
C ILE A 56 -11.68 -10.47 35.31
N SER A 57 -10.42 -10.27 35.67
CA SER A 57 -9.94 -10.26 37.05
C SER A 57 -10.59 -9.15 37.88
N MET A 58 -10.76 -7.96 37.30
CA MET A 58 -11.46 -6.85 37.93
C MET A 58 -12.95 -7.16 38.19
N LEU A 59 -13.65 -7.76 37.23
CA LEU A 59 -15.05 -8.16 37.37
C LEU A 59 -15.24 -9.26 38.43
N ALA A 60 -14.31 -10.22 38.51
CA ALA A 60 -14.30 -11.23 39.56
C ALA A 60 -14.18 -10.59 40.96
N HIS A 61 -13.30 -9.58 41.12
CA HIS A 61 -13.19 -8.82 42.37
C HIS A 61 -14.47 -8.05 42.71
N CYS A 62 -15.12 -7.41 41.74
CA CYS A 62 -16.40 -6.72 41.95
C CYS A 62 -17.49 -7.69 42.45
N ARG A 63 -17.55 -8.90 41.89
CA ARG A 63 -18.49 -9.93 42.33
C ARG A 63 -18.17 -10.43 43.74
N ASP A 64 -16.91 -10.76 44.02
CA ASP A 64 -16.55 -11.46 45.25
C ASP A 64 -16.49 -10.52 46.47
N LYS A 65 -16.00 -9.28 46.29
CA LYS A 65 -15.86 -8.30 47.37
C LYS A 65 -17.08 -7.41 47.52
N HIS A 66 -17.62 -6.92 46.40
CA HIS A 66 -18.71 -5.93 46.39
C HIS A 66 -20.09 -6.55 46.11
N ARG A 67 -20.15 -7.86 45.85
CA ARG A 67 -21.40 -8.58 45.50
C ARG A 67 -22.13 -7.92 44.34
N PHE A 68 -21.37 -7.52 43.33
CA PHE A 68 -21.88 -6.92 42.11
C PHE A 68 -21.43 -7.73 40.89
N ASP A 69 -22.36 -8.48 40.30
CA ASP A 69 -22.15 -9.26 39.09
C ASP A 69 -22.50 -8.46 37.83
N PHE A 70 -21.48 -7.80 37.26
CA PHE A 70 -21.62 -7.02 36.03
C PHE A 70 -22.10 -7.88 34.85
N LEU A 71 -21.61 -9.11 34.70
CA LEU A 71 -21.98 -9.99 33.60
C LEU A 71 -23.43 -10.46 33.74
N GLY A 72 -23.86 -10.73 34.97
CA GLY A 72 -25.26 -11.02 35.29
C GLY A 72 -26.20 -9.86 34.97
N VAL A 73 -25.83 -8.62 35.29
CA VAL A 73 -26.61 -7.42 34.94
C VAL A 73 -26.67 -7.23 33.42
N ARG A 74 -25.53 -7.38 32.73
CA ARG A 74 -25.45 -7.32 31.26
C ARG A 74 -26.38 -8.34 30.60
N GLN A 75 -26.40 -9.57 31.10
CA GLN A 75 -27.25 -10.64 30.57
C GLN A 75 -28.73 -10.41 30.87
N ARG A 76 -29.06 -10.00 32.11
CA ARG A 76 -30.44 -9.71 32.53
C ARG A 76 -31.05 -8.56 31.74
N LEU A 77 -30.27 -7.52 31.45
CA LEU A 77 -30.70 -6.33 30.71
C LEU A 77 -30.50 -6.44 29.18
N ARG A 78 -29.84 -7.50 28.71
CA ARG A 78 -29.49 -7.73 27.29
C ARG A 78 -28.79 -6.52 26.66
N LEU A 79 -27.78 -6.01 27.36
CA LEU A 79 -27.05 -4.82 26.91
C LEU A 79 -26.13 -5.18 25.75
N ASP A 80 -26.20 -4.38 24.69
CA ASP A 80 -25.20 -4.32 23.64
C ASP A 80 -23.96 -3.53 24.10
N PHE A 81 -22.99 -3.32 23.22
CA PHE A 81 -21.76 -2.60 23.55
C PHE A 81 -22.05 -1.21 24.12
N HIS A 82 -22.92 -0.42 23.47
CA HIS A 82 -23.28 0.92 23.95
C HIS A 82 -24.04 0.88 25.29
N GLY A 83 -24.90 -0.11 25.51
CA GLY A 83 -25.54 -0.35 26.80
C GLY A 83 -24.53 -0.67 27.90
N CYS A 84 -23.47 -1.43 27.59
CA CYS A 84 -22.39 -1.72 28.52
C CYS A 84 -21.58 -0.45 28.87
N VAL A 85 -21.28 0.40 27.89
CA VAL A 85 -20.63 1.70 28.12
C VAL A 85 -21.47 2.58 29.05
N ARG A 86 -22.78 2.67 28.80
CA ARG A 86 -23.70 3.42 29.67
C ARG A 86 -23.73 2.85 31.10
N LEU A 87 -23.70 1.53 31.23
CA LEU A 87 -23.66 0.87 32.53
C LEU A 87 -22.35 1.14 33.29
N VAL A 88 -21.19 1.08 32.62
CA VAL A 88 -19.88 1.40 33.21
C VAL A 88 -19.86 2.82 33.73
N ASN A 89 -20.25 3.79 32.89
CA ASN A 89 -20.26 5.21 33.27
C ASN A 89 -21.29 5.52 34.36
N PHE A 90 -22.46 4.88 34.33
CA PHE A 90 -23.45 4.98 35.39
C PHE A 90 -22.90 4.51 36.75
N ILE A 91 -22.20 3.37 36.77
CA ILE A 91 -21.58 2.82 37.99
C ILE A 91 -20.49 3.76 38.48
N ARG A 92 -19.57 4.18 37.60
CA ARG A 92 -18.47 5.08 37.96
C ARG A 92 -18.97 6.43 38.48
N GLN A 93 -20.00 7.00 37.86
CA GLN A 93 -20.60 8.25 38.32
C GLN A 93 -21.21 8.11 39.72
N ARG A 94 -21.95 7.01 39.98
CA ARG A 94 -22.53 6.75 41.30
C ARG A 94 -21.45 6.59 42.37
N VAL A 95 -20.36 5.89 42.07
CA VAL A 95 -19.23 5.72 42.98
C VAL A 95 -18.52 7.06 43.24
N HIS A 96 -18.29 7.85 42.20
CA HIS A 96 -17.71 9.19 42.32
C HIS A 96 -18.58 10.13 43.18
N GLU A 97 -19.90 10.04 43.06
CA GLU A 97 -20.88 10.78 43.87
C GLU A 97 -21.10 10.19 45.29
N GLY A 98 -20.43 9.09 45.63
CA GLY A 98 -20.55 8.41 46.94
C GLY A 98 -21.90 7.72 47.16
N LEU A 99 -22.63 7.43 46.08
CA LEU A 99 -23.93 6.75 46.12
C LEU A 99 -23.76 5.22 46.10
N PRO A 100 -24.64 4.47 46.77
CA PRO A 100 -24.58 3.01 46.75
C PRO A 100 -24.92 2.46 45.35
N VAL A 101 -24.11 1.52 44.87
CA VAL A 101 -24.35 0.75 43.65
C VAL A 101 -24.92 -0.62 44.02
N SER A 102 -25.99 -1.03 43.35
CA SER A 102 -26.63 -2.34 43.55
C SER A 102 -26.95 -2.97 42.21
N GLU A 103 -27.15 -4.30 42.18
CA GLU A 103 -27.50 -5.04 40.96
C GLU A 103 -28.92 -4.76 40.44
N ASN A 104 -29.77 -4.09 41.22
CA ASN A 104 -31.16 -3.75 40.88
C ASN A 104 -31.23 -2.53 39.92
N ILE A 105 -30.50 -2.60 38.81
CA ILE A 105 -30.49 -1.59 37.75
C ILE A 105 -31.54 -1.97 36.71
N SER A 106 -32.41 -1.03 36.35
CA SER A 106 -33.37 -1.15 35.26
C SER A 106 -32.85 -0.45 33.99
N PRO A 107 -33.38 -0.78 32.80
CA PRO A 107 -32.98 -0.09 31.56
C PRO A 107 -33.17 1.44 31.65
N ALA A 108 -34.22 1.89 32.34
CA ALA A 108 -34.52 3.31 32.51
C ALA A 108 -33.46 4.05 33.35
N ASP A 109 -32.73 3.36 34.23
CA ASP A 109 -31.70 3.99 35.06
C ASP A 109 -30.47 4.41 34.24
N ILE A 110 -30.23 3.75 33.11
CA ILE A 110 -29.05 3.93 32.25
C ILE A 110 -29.40 4.50 30.86
N ASP A 111 -30.65 4.88 30.60
CA ASP A 111 -31.13 5.30 29.27
C ASP A 111 -30.73 6.75 28.88
N SER A 112 -29.99 7.45 29.73
CA SER A 112 -29.55 8.82 29.43
C SER A 112 -28.30 8.84 28.55
N ASP A 113 -28.32 9.67 27.51
CA ASP A 113 -27.14 9.96 26.66
C ASP A 113 -25.99 10.60 27.43
N ALA A 114 -26.22 11.11 28.65
CA ALA A 114 -25.16 11.60 29.52
C ALA A 114 -24.13 10.49 29.85
N TYR A 115 -24.58 9.23 29.93
CA TYR A 115 -23.71 8.08 30.24
C TYR A 115 -22.91 7.56 29.03
N LEU A 116 -23.03 8.19 27.85
CA LEU A 116 -22.12 7.96 26.73
C LEU A 116 -20.82 8.77 26.85
N LYS A 117 -20.72 9.68 27.82
CA LYS A 117 -19.49 10.40 28.13
C LYS A 117 -18.72 9.65 29.21
N PRO A 118 -17.43 9.34 28.99
CA PRO A 118 -16.62 8.65 29.98
C PRO A 118 -16.49 9.48 31.26
N VAL A 119 -16.59 8.81 32.41
CA VAL A 119 -16.38 9.43 33.73
C VAL A 119 -14.90 9.45 34.11
N LEU A 120 -14.14 8.50 33.57
CA LEU A 120 -12.70 8.35 33.72
C LEU A 120 -12.06 8.52 32.34
N ASP A 121 -11.07 9.41 32.23
CA ASP A 121 -10.28 9.57 31.01
C ASP A 121 -9.48 8.29 30.75
N ASP A 122 -9.42 7.84 29.49
CA ASP A 122 -8.73 6.62 29.06
C ASP A 122 -9.14 5.33 29.80
N ASP A 123 -10.44 5.17 30.06
CA ASP A 123 -10.98 4.01 30.80
C ASP A 123 -10.74 2.67 30.07
N ALA A 124 -9.70 1.95 30.51
CA ALA A 124 -9.33 0.62 30.01
C ALA A 124 -10.49 -0.40 30.11
N VAL A 125 -11.46 -0.21 31.01
CA VAL A 125 -12.64 -1.09 31.11
C VAL A 125 -13.54 -0.94 29.89
N ILE A 126 -13.70 0.27 29.34
CA ILE A 126 -14.53 0.52 28.16
C ILE A 126 -13.92 -0.13 26.92
N ILE A 127 -12.59 -0.08 26.79
CA ILE A 127 -11.85 -0.73 25.71
C ILE A 127 -11.99 -2.25 25.82
N GLY A 128 -11.80 -2.82 27.01
CA GLY A 128 -11.93 -4.25 27.26
C GLY A 128 -13.37 -4.80 27.24
N LEU A 129 -14.39 -3.99 26.92
CA LEU A 129 -15.76 -4.48 26.74
C LEU A 129 -15.90 -5.39 25.51
N PHE A 130 -15.04 -5.23 24.51
CA PHE A 130 -15.02 -6.08 23.30
C PHE A 130 -14.64 -7.54 23.60
N ASP A 131 -13.84 -7.76 24.64
CA ASP A 131 -13.31 -9.08 25.00
C ASP A 131 -14.23 -9.85 25.97
N LEU A 132 -15.39 -9.28 26.33
CA LEU A 132 -16.33 -9.94 27.23
C LEU A 132 -17.08 -11.08 26.52
N PRO A 133 -17.36 -12.21 27.19
CA PRO A 133 -18.06 -13.35 26.59
C PRO A 133 -19.38 -12.98 25.92
N GLU A 134 -19.73 -13.63 24.81
CA GLU A 134 -21.02 -13.39 24.13
C GLU A 134 -22.22 -13.79 25.00
N LEU A 135 -23.35 -13.09 24.83
CA LEU A 135 -24.59 -13.36 25.56
C LEU A 135 -25.17 -14.73 25.14
N SER A 136 -25.34 -15.65 26.09
CA SER A 136 -25.94 -16.96 25.80
C SER A 136 -27.43 -16.85 25.44
N ALA A 137 -27.86 -17.65 24.45
CA ALA A 137 -29.24 -17.72 24.00
C ALA A 137 -30.20 -18.21 25.11
N PRO A 138 -31.47 -17.76 25.13
CA PRO A 138 -32.36 -17.93 26.27
C PRO A 138 -32.80 -19.37 26.50
N ASP A 139 -32.63 -19.84 27.73
CA ASP A 139 -33.30 -21.04 28.25
C ASP A 139 -34.82 -20.83 28.33
N THR A 140 -35.53 -21.84 27.85
CA THR A 140 -36.98 -21.97 27.76
C THR A 140 -37.67 -21.81 29.12
N ILE A 141 -38.64 -20.89 29.24
CA ILE A 141 -39.58 -20.84 30.38
C ILE A 141 -41.03 -21.01 29.89
N LEU A 142 -41.72 -21.97 30.53
CA LEU A 142 -43.11 -22.39 30.36
C LEU A 142 -44.16 -21.35 30.86
N PRO A 143 -45.45 -21.49 30.50
CA PRO A 143 -46.38 -20.38 30.34
C PRO A 143 -47.21 -20.05 31.59
N GLY A 144 -47.63 -18.79 31.72
CA GLY A 144 -48.66 -18.39 32.69
C GLY A 144 -49.10 -16.93 32.60
N GLN A 145 -50.39 -16.75 32.27
CA GLN A 145 -51.29 -15.63 32.57
C GLN A 145 -51.46 -14.49 31.53
N SER A 146 -52.57 -14.63 30.79
CA SER A 146 -53.44 -13.63 30.17
C SER A 146 -53.73 -12.43 31.08
N SER A 147 -53.88 -11.19 30.62
CA SER A 147 -55.05 -10.79 29.80
C SER A 147 -55.00 -9.36 29.19
N ASP A 148 -53.87 -8.92 28.62
CA ASP A 148 -53.81 -7.66 27.81
C ASP A 148 -53.34 -7.90 26.35
N ASN A 149 -53.33 -9.16 25.93
CA ASN A 149 -52.52 -9.60 24.80
C ASN A 149 -53.17 -9.48 23.42
N GLU A 150 -54.43 -9.08 23.23
CA GLU A 150 -55.03 -9.17 21.88
C GLU A 150 -54.48 -8.11 20.91
N ALA A 151 -54.26 -6.88 21.38
CA ALA A 151 -53.63 -5.83 20.59
C ALA A 151 -52.13 -6.10 20.36
N LEU A 152 -51.44 -6.59 21.40
CA LEU A 152 -50.03 -6.97 21.32
C LEU A 152 -49.82 -8.21 20.42
N VAL A 153 -50.72 -9.19 20.46
CA VAL A 153 -50.68 -10.39 19.60
C VAL A 153 -50.92 -10.01 18.15
N ASN A 154 -51.83 -9.08 17.86
CA ASN A 154 -52.03 -8.60 16.50
C ASN A 154 -50.83 -7.80 15.96
N ASP A 155 -50.21 -6.96 16.80
CA ASP A 155 -48.98 -6.23 16.42
C ASP A 155 -47.79 -7.18 16.26
N LEU A 156 -47.65 -8.16 17.17
CA LEU A 156 -46.64 -9.22 17.08
C LEU A 156 -46.85 -10.11 15.85
N LEU A 157 -48.10 -10.45 15.49
CA LEU A 157 -48.40 -11.22 14.28
C LEU A 157 -48.04 -10.44 13.03
N LYS A 158 -48.37 -9.14 12.99
CA LYS A 158 -47.98 -8.26 11.89
C LYS A 158 -46.46 -8.15 11.75
N ARG A 159 -45.76 -7.96 12.87
CA ARG A 159 -44.30 -7.88 12.91
C ARG A 159 -43.65 -9.23 12.59
N ASN A 160 -44.29 -10.35 12.95
CA ASN A 160 -43.85 -11.69 12.57
C ASN A 160 -43.98 -11.90 11.06
N THR A 161 -45.09 -11.47 10.44
CA THR A 161 -45.22 -11.51 8.97
C THR A 161 -44.20 -10.61 8.27
N GLU A 162 -43.96 -9.40 8.77
CA GLU A 162 -42.95 -8.50 8.21
C GLU A 162 -41.53 -9.09 8.37
N LEU A 163 -41.23 -9.68 9.52
CA LEU A 163 -39.96 -10.38 9.77
C LEU A 163 -39.82 -11.64 8.92
N GLN A 164 -40.89 -12.39 8.68
CA GLN A 164 -40.88 -13.54 7.78
C GLN A 164 -40.63 -13.12 6.33
N GLU A 165 -41.20 -11.99 5.88
CA GLU A 165 -40.89 -11.43 4.56
C GLU A 165 -39.47 -10.87 4.45
N GLN A 166 -38.95 -10.27 5.53
CA GLN A 166 -37.55 -9.84 5.60
C GLN A 166 -36.61 -11.04 5.61
N LEU A 167 -36.91 -12.08 6.39
CA LEU A 167 -36.15 -13.33 6.42
C LEU A 167 -36.18 -14.00 5.04
N ALA A 168 -37.32 -14.04 4.36
CA ALA A 168 -37.41 -14.57 2.99
C ALA A 168 -36.59 -13.74 1.99
N ARG A 169 -36.57 -12.41 2.13
CA ARG A 169 -35.71 -11.52 1.32
C ARG A 169 -34.22 -11.74 1.59
N VAL A 170 -33.84 -11.84 2.86
CA VAL A 170 -32.46 -12.09 3.28
C VAL A 170 -32.02 -13.49 2.90
N MET A 171 -32.88 -14.51 3.03
CA MET A 171 -32.60 -15.87 2.58
C MET A 171 -32.48 -15.93 1.06
N LEU A 172 -33.31 -15.21 0.31
CA LEU A 172 -33.17 -15.11 -1.15
C LEU A 172 -31.88 -14.35 -1.53
N GLN A 173 -31.53 -13.27 -0.83
CA GLN A 173 -30.25 -12.59 -1.01
C GLN A 173 -29.08 -13.50 -0.63
N HIS A 174 -29.21 -14.32 0.41
CA HIS A 174 -28.18 -15.25 0.86
C HIS A 174 -28.07 -16.44 -0.09
N GLU A 175 -29.16 -16.94 -0.67
CA GLU A 175 -29.14 -17.95 -1.73
C GLU A 175 -28.53 -17.39 -3.01
N ASN A 176 -28.87 -16.17 -3.41
CA ASN A 176 -28.26 -15.48 -4.55
C ASN A 176 -26.76 -15.22 -4.30
N TYR A 177 -26.40 -14.78 -3.10
CA TYR A 177 -25.02 -14.56 -2.69
C TYR A 177 -24.25 -15.88 -2.62
N ARG A 178 -24.84 -16.94 -2.05
CA ARG A 178 -24.24 -18.27 -1.97
C ARG A 178 -24.12 -18.93 -3.33
N ALA A 179 -25.05 -18.68 -4.27
CA ALA A 179 -24.91 -19.09 -5.66
C ALA A 179 -23.80 -18.32 -6.37
N ALA A 180 -23.68 -17.01 -6.13
CA ALA A 180 -22.59 -16.18 -6.65
C ALA A 180 -21.22 -16.59 -6.07
N VAL A 181 -21.17 -16.92 -4.78
CA VAL A 181 -19.98 -17.38 -4.05
C VAL A 181 -19.61 -18.81 -4.45
N SER A 182 -20.59 -19.70 -4.66
CA SER A 182 -20.33 -21.05 -5.19
C SER A 182 -19.82 -21.01 -6.62
N LYS A 183 -20.35 -20.10 -7.46
CA LYS A 183 -19.87 -19.90 -8.83
C LYS A 183 -18.43 -19.36 -8.83
N THR A 184 -18.12 -18.39 -7.98
CA THR A 184 -16.75 -17.88 -7.80
C THR A 184 -15.81 -18.89 -7.13
N LEU A 185 -16.28 -19.79 -6.26
CA LEU A 185 -15.45 -20.85 -5.67
C LEU A 185 -15.16 -22.00 -6.64
N ASP A 186 -16.14 -22.41 -7.45
CA ASP A 186 -15.96 -23.41 -8.51
C ASP A 186 -15.06 -22.86 -9.65
N GLU A 187 -15.18 -21.57 -10.00
CA GLU A 187 -14.30 -20.89 -10.95
C GLU A 187 -12.86 -20.69 -10.41
N ARG A 188 -12.68 -20.56 -9.07
CA ARG A 188 -11.38 -20.31 -8.43
C ARG A 188 -10.59 -21.56 -8.06
N TRP A 189 -11.22 -22.74 -8.04
CA TRP A 189 -10.55 -24.02 -7.72
C TRP A 189 -10.73 -25.14 -8.74
N GLY A 190 -11.48 -24.89 -9.82
CA GLY A 190 -11.86 -25.90 -10.81
C GLY A 190 -11.12 -25.84 -12.14
N GLU A 191 -9.78 -25.71 -12.18
CA GLU A 191 -9.00 -26.20 -13.33
C GLU A 191 -7.49 -26.29 -13.06
N THR A 192 -7.06 -27.35 -12.35
CA THR A 192 -5.78 -28.01 -12.62
C THR A 192 -5.86 -29.51 -12.31
N GLY A 193 -6.01 -30.33 -13.37
CA GLY A 193 -5.26 -31.59 -13.55
C GLY A 193 -5.86 -32.91 -13.03
N ALA A 194 -6.40 -33.73 -13.94
CA ALA A 194 -6.16 -35.18 -13.95
C ALA A 194 -6.29 -35.75 -15.39
N ASP A 195 -5.17 -36.24 -15.91
CA ASP A 195 -4.96 -36.84 -17.23
C ASP A 195 -5.61 -38.24 -17.42
N ASP A 196 -5.94 -38.52 -18.68
CA ASP A 196 -5.95 -39.78 -19.44
C ASP A 196 -6.13 -41.15 -18.74
N SER A 197 -7.17 -41.90 -19.15
CA SER A 197 -6.98 -43.13 -19.95
C SER A 197 -8.28 -43.87 -20.34
N ALA A 198 -8.29 -44.30 -21.62
CA ALA A 198 -8.82 -45.56 -22.15
C ALA A 198 -10.35 -45.84 -22.24
N SER A 199 -10.86 -45.56 -23.45
CA SER A 199 -11.45 -46.54 -24.38
C SER A 199 -12.92 -47.02 -24.30
N LYS A 200 -13.56 -46.87 -25.46
CA LYS A 200 -14.56 -47.72 -26.17
C LYS A 200 -16.08 -47.47 -26.00
N SER A 201 -16.65 -47.20 -27.19
CA SER A 201 -17.90 -47.68 -27.78
C SER A 201 -19.25 -46.99 -27.47
N ARG A 202 -19.63 -46.14 -28.44
CA ARG A 202 -20.74 -46.29 -29.42
C ARG A 202 -22.22 -46.30 -28.95
N GLU A 203 -22.96 -45.42 -29.65
CA GLU A 203 -24.39 -45.44 -30.04
C GLU A 203 -25.44 -44.99 -28.99
N VAL A 204 -26.53 -44.27 -29.30
CA VAL A 204 -27.03 -43.44 -30.43
C VAL A 204 -28.35 -42.79 -29.95
N ALA A 205 -28.72 -41.65 -30.55
CA ALA A 205 -30.06 -41.06 -30.72
C ALA A 205 -30.68 -40.16 -29.62
N GLY A 206 -31.07 -38.95 -30.05
CA GLY A 206 -32.26 -38.29 -29.50
C GLY A 206 -32.42 -36.76 -29.63
N LYS A 207 -32.46 -36.21 -30.85
CA LYS A 207 -33.22 -35.00 -31.31
C LYS A 207 -33.51 -33.84 -30.31
N GLY A 208 -32.80 -32.72 -30.51
CA GLY A 208 -33.31 -31.50 -31.13
C GLY A 208 -34.06 -30.44 -30.29
N LYS A 209 -33.49 -29.23 -30.18
CA LYS A 209 -34.07 -27.95 -30.67
C LYS A 209 -33.12 -26.78 -30.40
N ALA A 210 -33.15 -25.82 -31.33
CA ALA A 210 -32.28 -24.65 -31.41
C ALA A 210 -32.37 -23.69 -30.21
N LYS A 211 -31.24 -23.10 -29.84
CA LYS A 211 -31.16 -21.74 -29.29
C LYS A 211 -29.76 -21.16 -29.50
N ASP A 212 -29.77 -20.00 -30.14
CA ASP A 212 -28.86 -18.85 -30.08
C ASP A 212 -27.44 -19.04 -29.55
N GLY A 213 -26.47 -18.65 -30.38
CA GLY A 213 -25.08 -18.53 -30.00
C GLY A 213 -24.89 -17.34 -29.07
N GLY A 214 -24.81 -17.60 -27.77
CA GLY A 214 -24.15 -16.71 -26.84
C GLY A 214 -22.65 -16.95 -26.97
N VAL A 215 -21.94 -15.98 -27.53
CA VAL A 215 -20.52 -15.79 -27.22
C VAL A 215 -20.50 -15.46 -25.74
N GLU A 216 -19.96 -16.34 -24.90
CA GLU A 216 -19.58 -15.95 -23.54
C GLU A 216 -18.51 -14.88 -23.71
N GLU A 217 -18.91 -13.61 -23.52
CA GLU A 217 -17.97 -12.52 -23.32
C GLU A 217 -17.16 -12.87 -22.07
N LYS A 218 -15.86 -13.09 -22.25
CA LYS A 218 -14.91 -13.09 -21.13
C LYS A 218 -15.18 -11.82 -20.32
N GLU A 219 -15.51 -11.95 -19.04
CA GLU A 219 -15.66 -10.79 -18.16
C GLU A 219 -14.36 -9.97 -18.23
N ASP A 220 -14.49 -8.66 -18.53
CA ASP A 220 -13.35 -7.75 -18.68
C ASP A 220 -12.72 -7.50 -17.30
N GLU A 221 -11.67 -8.25 -16.96
CA GLU A 221 -10.88 -8.12 -15.73
C GLU A 221 -10.33 -6.70 -15.51
N SER A 222 -10.29 -5.86 -16.56
CA SER A 222 -9.96 -4.45 -16.38
C SER A 222 -10.96 -3.71 -15.50
N LYS A 223 -12.22 -4.18 -15.44
CA LYS A 223 -13.25 -3.61 -14.56
C LYS A 223 -12.87 -3.69 -13.08
N TYR A 224 -12.33 -4.83 -12.62
CA TYR A 224 -11.89 -5.00 -11.23
C TYR A 224 -10.74 -4.06 -10.87
N TYR A 225 -9.82 -3.85 -11.81
CA TYR A 225 -8.75 -2.86 -11.68
C TYR A 225 -9.31 -1.43 -11.54
N TRP A 226 -10.26 -1.00 -12.38
CA TRP A 226 -10.80 0.36 -12.27
C TRP A 226 -11.64 0.55 -11.00
N GLU A 227 -12.33 -0.50 -10.56
CA GLU A 227 -13.10 -0.53 -9.30
C GLU A 227 -12.18 -0.41 -8.08
N SER A 228 -10.99 -1.03 -8.08
CA SER A 228 -10.02 -0.88 -6.97
C SER A 228 -9.53 0.56 -6.82
N TYR A 229 -9.34 1.27 -7.94
CA TYR A 229 -8.96 2.68 -7.96
C TYR A 229 -10.10 3.66 -7.62
N ALA A 230 -11.35 3.20 -7.45
CA ALA A 230 -12.45 4.06 -7.00
C ALA A 230 -12.44 4.28 -5.47
N GLY A 231 -11.74 3.41 -4.72
CA GLY A 231 -11.59 3.48 -3.27
C GLY A 231 -10.76 4.68 -2.81
N VAL A 232 -11.06 5.26 -1.65
CA VAL A 232 -10.31 6.44 -1.13
C VAL A 232 -8.92 6.04 -0.66
N ASP A 233 -8.79 4.86 -0.05
CA ASP A 233 -7.58 4.44 0.67
C ASP A 233 -6.33 4.35 -0.23
N ILE A 234 -6.51 3.93 -1.48
CA ILE A 234 -5.41 3.88 -2.46
C ILE A 234 -4.95 5.30 -2.85
N HIS A 235 -5.87 6.24 -3.02
CA HIS A 235 -5.53 7.64 -3.29
C HIS A 235 -4.93 8.34 -2.07
N GLU A 236 -5.36 8.00 -0.86
CA GLU A 236 -4.74 8.50 0.37
C GLU A 236 -3.29 8.04 0.48
N THR A 237 -3.03 6.75 0.22
CA THR A 237 -1.68 6.17 0.19
C THR A 237 -0.80 6.91 -0.84
N MET A 238 -1.31 7.07 -2.06
CA MET A 238 -0.62 7.79 -3.14
C MET A 238 -0.36 9.26 -2.80
N LEU A 239 -1.30 9.97 -2.17
CA LEU A 239 -1.15 11.38 -1.82
C LEU A 239 -0.22 11.61 -0.61
N LYS A 240 -0.16 10.66 0.32
CA LYS A 240 0.78 10.69 1.46
C LYS A 240 2.21 10.32 1.07
N ASP A 241 2.40 9.68 -0.07
CA ASP A 241 3.73 9.50 -0.68
C ASP A 241 4.27 10.86 -1.15
N THR A 242 5.04 11.49 -0.26
CA THR A 242 5.63 12.82 -0.48
C THR A 242 6.74 12.75 -1.51
N VAL A 243 7.53 11.67 -1.56
CA VAL A 243 8.60 11.50 -2.56
C VAL A 243 8.01 11.55 -3.97
N ARG A 244 6.93 10.80 -4.20
CA ARG A 244 6.19 10.83 -5.47
C ARG A 244 5.59 12.21 -5.73
N THR A 245 4.73 12.67 -4.84
CA THR A 245 3.86 13.82 -5.11
C THR A 245 4.68 15.12 -5.19
N ASP A 246 5.72 15.25 -4.37
CA ASP A 246 6.60 16.41 -4.39
C ASP A 246 7.48 16.42 -5.64
N ALA A 247 7.96 15.27 -6.14
CA ALA A 247 8.76 15.25 -7.37
C ALA A 247 7.96 15.81 -8.57
N TYR A 248 6.70 15.40 -8.76
CA TYR A 248 5.86 15.99 -9.80
C TYR A 248 5.61 17.48 -9.56
N ARG A 249 5.22 17.85 -8.34
CA ARG A 249 4.95 19.26 -7.97
C ARG A 249 6.16 20.13 -8.23
N ASP A 250 7.33 19.71 -7.75
CA ASP A 250 8.56 20.48 -7.77
C ASP A 250 9.03 20.66 -9.21
N PHE A 251 9.01 19.60 -10.03
CA PHE A 251 9.30 19.74 -11.46
C PHE A 251 8.37 20.74 -12.13
N ILE A 252 7.05 20.62 -11.91
CA ILE A 252 6.04 21.51 -12.51
C ILE A 252 6.23 22.97 -12.05
N TYR A 253 6.50 23.19 -10.76
CA TYR A 253 6.59 24.53 -10.17
C TYR A 253 7.96 25.21 -10.35
N GLN A 254 9.04 24.45 -10.43
CA GLN A 254 10.36 24.99 -10.80
C GLN A 254 10.38 25.34 -12.29
N ASN A 255 9.59 24.63 -13.11
CA ASN A 255 9.54 24.82 -14.55
C ASN A 255 8.23 25.47 -15.05
N LYS A 256 7.58 26.36 -14.28
CA LYS A 256 6.32 27.02 -14.68
C LYS A 256 6.37 27.66 -16.07
N HIS A 257 7.54 28.15 -16.47
CA HIS A 257 7.75 28.74 -17.80
C HIS A 257 7.54 27.75 -18.96
N LEU A 258 7.67 26.44 -18.72
CA LEU A 258 7.36 25.38 -19.68
C LEU A 258 5.86 25.11 -19.78
N PHE A 259 5.10 25.31 -18.69
CA PHE A 259 3.66 25.05 -18.62
C PHE A 259 2.81 26.28 -18.98
N ALA A 260 3.33 27.48 -18.77
CA ALA A 260 2.61 28.73 -19.00
C ALA A 260 2.05 28.83 -20.43
N GLY A 261 0.72 28.96 -20.54
CA GLY A 261 0.03 29.08 -21.83
C GLY A 261 -0.10 27.77 -22.62
N LYS A 262 0.29 26.62 -22.06
CA LYS A 262 0.28 25.32 -22.74
C LYS A 262 -1.01 24.53 -22.56
N THR A 263 -1.25 23.59 -23.46
CA THR A 263 -2.28 22.55 -23.31
C THR A 263 -1.64 21.29 -22.75
N VAL A 264 -2.10 20.84 -21.59
CA VAL A 264 -1.58 19.68 -20.86
C VAL A 264 -2.60 18.55 -20.89
N LEU A 265 -2.14 17.31 -21.11
CA LEU A 265 -2.92 16.09 -20.91
C LEU A 265 -2.41 15.37 -19.65
N ASP A 266 -3.32 15.09 -18.71
CA ASP A 266 -3.06 14.30 -17.50
C ASP A 266 -3.76 12.93 -17.65
N ILE A 267 -2.97 11.86 -17.78
CA ILE A 267 -3.46 10.50 -18.06
C ILE A 267 -3.47 9.69 -16.78
N GLY A 268 -4.64 9.14 -16.41
CA GLY A 268 -4.88 8.53 -15.11
C GLY A 268 -4.87 9.59 -14.02
N CYS A 269 -5.66 10.65 -14.19
CA CYS A 269 -5.57 11.83 -13.33
C CYS A 269 -5.94 11.55 -11.86
N GLY A 270 -6.61 10.43 -11.57
CA GLY A 270 -7.03 10.02 -10.24
C GLY A 270 -7.86 11.10 -9.58
N THR A 271 -7.36 11.64 -8.46
CA THR A 271 -7.97 12.75 -7.71
C THR A 271 -7.86 14.13 -8.37
N GLY A 272 -7.12 14.24 -9.47
CA GLY A 272 -6.86 15.48 -10.21
C GLY A 272 -5.68 16.31 -9.66
N ILE A 273 -4.88 15.76 -8.74
CA ILE A 273 -3.80 16.52 -8.08
C ILE A 273 -2.74 17.05 -9.06
N LEU A 274 -2.29 16.23 -10.00
CA LEU A 274 -1.28 16.63 -11.00
C LEU A 274 -1.84 17.66 -11.97
N SER A 275 -3.09 17.47 -12.41
CA SER A 275 -3.85 18.47 -13.17
C SER A 275 -3.91 19.83 -12.47
N MET A 276 -4.16 19.85 -11.16
CA MET A 276 -4.20 21.08 -10.37
C MET A 276 -2.82 21.75 -10.26
N PHE A 277 -1.73 21.00 -10.13
CA PHE A 277 -0.38 21.56 -10.21
C PHE A 277 -0.11 22.21 -11.58
N CYS A 278 -0.47 21.53 -12.67
CA CYS A 278 -0.29 22.07 -14.02
C CYS A 278 -1.08 23.37 -14.25
N ALA A 279 -2.34 23.42 -13.80
CA ALA A 279 -3.16 24.62 -13.89
C ALA A 279 -2.56 25.78 -13.07
N ARG A 280 -2.10 25.50 -11.84
CA ARG A 280 -1.41 26.50 -10.98
C ARG A 280 -0.04 26.94 -11.53
N ALA A 281 0.58 26.13 -12.37
CA ALA A 281 1.79 26.49 -13.11
C ALA A 281 1.54 27.41 -14.31
N GLY A 282 0.26 27.67 -14.64
CA GLY A 282 -0.14 28.60 -15.69
C GLY A 282 -0.52 27.93 -17.01
N ALA A 283 -0.78 26.62 -17.03
CA ALA A 283 -1.35 25.94 -18.19
C ALA A 283 -2.62 26.66 -18.67
N ALA A 284 -2.74 26.89 -19.99
CA ALA A 284 -3.93 27.49 -20.57
C ALA A 284 -5.13 26.54 -20.50
N ARG A 285 -4.87 25.24 -20.58
CA ARG A 285 -5.86 24.17 -20.46
C ARG A 285 -5.19 22.90 -19.95
N VAL A 286 -5.89 22.18 -19.08
CA VAL A 286 -5.53 20.83 -18.68
C VAL A 286 -6.69 19.90 -19.02
N ILE A 287 -6.40 18.79 -19.68
CA ILE A 287 -7.37 17.73 -19.98
C ILE A 287 -7.01 16.55 -19.09
N ALA A 288 -7.87 16.25 -18.12
CA ALA A 288 -7.66 15.23 -17.11
C ALA A 288 -8.49 13.99 -17.48
N VAL A 289 -7.84 12.88 -17.79
CA VAL A 289 -8.48 11.63 -18.24
C VAL A 289 -8.29 10.56 -17.17
N ASP A 290 -9.38 9.88 -16.79
CA ASP A 290 -9.33 8.70 -15.93
C ASP A 290 -10.49 7.76 -16.30
N ALA A 291 -10.25 6.45 -16.19
CA ALA A 291 -11.24 5.42 -16.49
C ALA A 291 -12.05 4.98 -15.25
N SER A 292 -11.60 5.34 -14.04
CA SER A 292 -12.27 5.04 -12.78
C SER A 292 -13.25 6.15 -12.38
N ASP A 293 -14.28 5.77 -11.61
CA ASP A 293 -15.29 6.67 -11.05
C ASP A 293 -14.70 7.72 -10.07
N ILE A 294 -13.43 7.58 -9.67
CA ILE A 294 -12.70 8.61 -8.92
C ILE A 294 -12.74 9.99 -9.61
N ILE A 295 -12.88 10.02 -10.94
CA ILE A 295 -12.94 11.26 -11.71
C ILE A 295 -14.12 12.16 -11.32
N PHE A 296 -15.20 11.61 -10.75
CA PHE A 296 -16.29 12.41 -10.20
C PHE A 296 -15.84 13.19 -8.96
N LYS A 297 -15.04 12.58 -8.09
CA LYS A 297 -14.39 13.28 -6.96
C LYS A 297 -13.32 14.25 -7.45
N ALA A 298 -12.56 13.89 -8.49
CA ALA A 298 -11.59 14.81 -9.10
C ALA A 298 -12.26 16.10 -9.59
N ARG A 299 -13.42 15.98 -10.25
CA ARG A 299 -14.21 17.14 -10.69
C ARG A 299 -14.66 18.02 -9.52
N GLU A 300 -15.07 17.41 -8.41
CA GLU A 300 -15.40 18.14 -7.19
C GLU A 300 -14.18 18.84 -6.59
N ASN A 301 -13.04 18.16 -6.49
CA ASN A 301 -11.78 18.75 -6.00
C ASN A 301 -11.36 19.96 -6.86
N ILE A 302 -11.44 19.83 -8.18
CA ILE A 302 -11.13 20.90 -9.15
C ILE A 302 -12.07 22.10 -8.96
N TYR A 303 -13.35 21.85 -8.71
CA TYR A 303 -14.33 22.90 -8.42
C TYR A 303 -13.98 23.64 -7.13
N HIS A 304 -13.73 22.93 -6.03
CA HIS A 304 -13.34 23.53 -4.75
C HIS A 304 -12.00 24.30 -4.83
N ALA A 305 -11.11 23.87 -5.73
CA ALA A 305 -9.85 24.56 -5.99
C ALA A 305 -10.00 25.82 -6.87
N ASN A 306 -11.20 26.13 -7.37
CA ASN A 306 -11.48 27.21 -8.34
C ASN A 306 -10.69 27.07 -9.66
N LEU A 307 -10.57 25.84 -10.16
CA LEU A 307 -9.80 25.53 -11.39
C LEU A 307 -10.66 24.96 -12.52
N SER A 308 -12.00 24.98 -12.37
CA SER A 308 -12.95 24.44 -13.36
C SER A 308 -12.88 25.12 -14.74
N ASP A 309 -12.43 26.37 -14.82
CA ASP A 309 -12.28 27.09 -16.10
C ASP A 309 -11.05 26.63 -16.89
N THR A 310 -10.08 26.00 -16.22
CA THR A 310 -8.80 25.57 -16.81
C THR A 310 -8.74 24.05 -17.02
N ILE A 311 -9.34 23.27 -16.11
CA ILE A 311 -9.23 21.81 -16.10
C ILE A 311 -10.54 21.17 -16.57
N THR A 312 -10.46 20.37 -17.63
CA THR A 312 -11.58 19.58 -18.16
C THR A 312 -11.36 18.09 -17.86
N THR A 313 -12.27 17.48 -17.11
CA THR A 313 -12.25 16.03 -16.82
C THR A 313 -12.96 15.22 -17.92
N LEU A 314 -12.35 14.13 -18.39
CA LEU A 314 -12.95 13.16 -19.32
C LEU A 314 -12.94 11.76 -18.70
N HIS A 315 -14.12 11.18 -18.50
CA HIS A 315 -14.27 9.84 -17.95
C HIS A 315 -14.22 8.78 -19.05
N GLY A 316 -13.25 7.87 -18.99
CA GLY A 316 -13.09 6.75 -19.91
C GLY A 316 -11.64 6.33 -20.09
N LYS A 317 -11.43 5.22 -20.81
CA LYS A 317 -10.09 4.72 -21.17
C LYS A 317 -9.41 5.68 -22.14
N MET A 318 -8.10 5.89 -21.99
CA MET A 318 -7.34 6.85 -22.81
C MET A 318 -7.45 6.55 -24.32
N GLU A 319 -7.53 5.27 -24.69
CA GLU A 319 -7.66 4.79 -26.06
C GLU A 319 -9.04 5.04 -26.68
N GLU A 320 -10.06 5.23 -25.84
CA GLU A 320 -11.47 5.37 -26.25
C GLU A 320 -11.95 6.82 -26.23
N VAL A 321 -11.39 7.66 -25.35
CA VAL A 321 -11.78 9.06 -25.23
C VAL A 321 -11.28 9.91 -26.41
N ALA A 322 -12.14 10.79 -26.92
CA ALA A 322 -11.75 11.78 -27.90
C ALA A 322 -11.39 13.09 -27.19
N LEU A 323 -10.13 13.53 -27.33
CA LEU A 323 -9.70 14.82 -26.80
C LEU A 323 -10.38 15.97 -27.58
N PRO A 324 -10.73 17.09 -26.92
CA PRO A 324 -11.30 18.28 -27.56
C PRO A 324 -10.26 19.10 -28.35
N VAL A 325 -9.08 18.54 -28.61
CA VAL A 325 -7.94 19.15 -29.31
C VAL A 325 -7.26 18.09 -30.18
N GLU A 326 -6.62 18.50 -31.27
CA GLU A 326 -5.86 17.59 -32.12
C GLU A 326 -4.53 17.18 -31.49
N GLN A 327 -3.87 18.11 -30.80
CA GLN A 327 -2.58 17.88 -30.14
C GLN A 327 -2.51 18.59 -28.79
N VAL A 328 -1.60 18.12 -27.93
CA VAL A 328 -1.22 18.70 -26.64
C VAL A 328 0.26 19.02 -26.61
N ASP A 329 0.65 20.03 -25.84
CA ASP A 329 2.05 20.44 -25.69
C ASP A 329 2.80 19.56 -24.69
N ILE A 330 2.09 19.06 -23.66
CA ILE A 330 2.67 18.35 -22.52
C ILE A 330 1.77 17.16 -22.17
N ILE A 331 2.37 16.01 -21.93
CA ILE A 331 1.73 14.87 -21.27
C ILE A 331 2.34 14.71 -19.88
N VAL A 332 1.48 14.72 -18.87
CA VAL A 332 1.80 14.37 -17.48
C VAL A 332 1.07 13.08 -17.17
N SER A 333 1.75 12.11 -16.55
CA SER A 333 1.10 10.90 -16.08
C SER A 333 1.91 10.26 -14.97
N GLU A 334 1.22 9.77 -13.96
CA GLU A 334 1.76 8.83 -12.99
C GLU A 334 1.21 7.46 -13.39
N TRP A 335 2.08 6.66 -14.01
CA TRP A 335 1.73 5.39 -14.65
C TRP A 335 2.47 4.20 -14.04
N MET A 336 3.38 4.47 -13.11
CA MET A 336 4.36 3.49 -12.65
C MET A 336 3.65 2.49 -11.73
N GLY A 337 3.79 1.20 -12.02
CA GLY A 337 3.31 0.13 -11.15
C GLY A 337 4.41 -0.41 -10.24
N TYR A 338 4.05 -1.40 -9.42
CA TYR A 338 5.05 -2.22 -8.72
C TYR A 338 6.03 -2.86 -9.71
N CYS A 339 7.31 -2.97 -9.34
CA CYS A 339 8.36 -3.38 -10.27
C CYS A 339 8.34 -2.58 -11.61
N LEU A 340 7.92 -1.31 -11.56
CA LEU A 340 7.69 -0.36 -12.66
C LEU A 340 6.56 -0.70 -13.64
N LEU A 341 6.50 -1.95 -14.13
CA LEU A 341 5.66 -2.35 -15.27
C LEU A 341 4.40 -3.14 -14.90
N PHE A 342 4.19 -3.44 -13.61
CA PHE A 342 2.93 -4.05 -13.16
C PHE A 342 1.73 -3.15 -13.47
N GLU A 343 0.54 -3.73 -13.57
CA GLU A 343 -0.74 -3.06 -13.91
C GLU A 343 -0.87 -2.56 -15.36
N ALA A 344 0.23 -2.53 -16.12
CA ALA A 344 0.28 -2.27 -17.55
C ALA A 344 -0.36 -0.95 -18.01
N MET A 345 -0.15 0.15 -17.27
CA MET A 345 -0.66 1.49 -17.64
C MET A 345 0.23 2.22 -18.67
N LEU A 346 1.54 1.95 -18.72
CA LEU A 346 2.46 2.59 -19.66
C LEU A 346 2.03 2.50 -21.14
N PRO A 347 1.49 1.38 -21.67
CA PRO A 347 0.91 1.33 -23.02
C PRO A 347 -0.09 2.45 -23.34
N SER A 348 -0.96 2.83 -22.39
CA SER A 348 -1.93 3.92 -22.57
C SER A 348 -1.26 5.29 -22.69
N VAL A 349 -0.18 5.50 -21.93
CA VAL A 349 0.64 6.72 -22.03
C VAL A 349 1.36 6.78 -23.38
N LEU A 350 1.93 5.66 -23.85
CA LEU A 350 2.58 5.59 -25.16
C LEU A 350 1.57 5.80 -26.31
N HIS A 351 0.37 5.25 -26.20
CA HIS A 351 -0.72 5.50 -27.14
C HIS A 351 -1.06 6.99 -27.24
N ALA A 352 -1.21 7.66 -26.09
CA ALA A 352 -1.50 9.09 -26.05
C ALA A 352 -0.35 9.93 -26.57
N ARG A 353 0.91 9.57 -26.28
CA ARG A 353 2.10 10.23 -26.83
C ARG A 353 2.08 10.20 -28.35
N ASP A 354 1.94 9.00 -28.93
CA ASP A 354 2.02 8.82 -30.39
C ASP A 354 0.87 9.51 -31.13
N ARG A 355 -0.28 9.63 -30.47
CA ARG A 355 -1.49 10.19 -31.07
C ARG A 355 -1.63 11.70 -30.86
N TYR A 356 -1.34 12.19 -29.66
CA TYR A 356 -1.73 13.54 -29.22
C TYR A 356 -0.55 14.45 -28.89
N LEU A 357 0.65 13.94 -28.60
CA LEU A 357 1.77 14.82 -28.27
C LEU A 357 2.24 15.56 -29.53
N ALA A 358 2.31 16.89 -29.46
CA ALA A 358 2.87 17.70 -30.53
C ALA A 358 4.37 17.39 -30.73
N PRO A 359 4.93 17.56 -31.95
CA PRO A 359 6.37 17.43 -32.17
C PRO A 359 7.16 18.38 -31.25
N GLY A 360 8.09 17.82 -30.46
CA GLY A 360 8.83 18.58 -29.45
C GLY A 360 8.05 18.89 -28.18
N GLY A 361 6.91 18.22 -27.96
CA GLY A 361 6.18 18.26 -26.70
C GLY A 361 6.96 17.62 -25.55
N LEU A 362 6.51 17.89 -24.32
CA LEU A 362 7.16 17.46 -23.08
C LEU A 362 6.46 16.23 -22.48
N MET A 363 7.23 15.23 -22.08
CA MET A 363 6.76 14.08 -21.29
C MET A 363 7.18 14.26 -19.83
N VAL A 364 6.24 14.06 -18.90
CA VAL A 364 6.44 14.24 -17.45
C VAL A 364 5.88 13.01 -16.70
N PRO A 365 6.74 12.13 -16.15
CA PRO A 365 8.21 12.13 -16.22
C PRO A 365 8.71 11.85 -17.63
N SER A 366 10.01 11.96 -17.85
CA SER A 366 10.61 11.71 -19.17
C SER A 366 11.32 10.36 -19.29
N HIS A 367 11.90 9.86 -18.19
CA HIS A 367 12.62 8.60 -18.19
C HIS A 367 12.38 7.83 -16.89
N THR A 368 12.49 6.51 -16.98
CA THR A 368 12.55 5.63 -15.82
C THR A 368 13.62 4.57 -16.01
N ASN A 369 14.43 4.31 -14.99
CA ASN A 369 15.48 3.28 -15.01
C ASN A 369 15.13 2.16 -14.04
N MET A 370 15.43 0.91 -14.40
CA MET A 370 15.21 -0.26 -13.55
C MET A 370 16.52 -0.80 -13.01
N TRP A 371 16.51 -1.13 -11.72
CA TRP A 371 17.67 -1.56 -10.96
C TRP A 371 17.45 -2.93 -10.31
N LEU A 372 18.53 -3.68 -10.20
CA LEU A 372 18.59 -4.98 -9.54
C LEU A 372 19.79 -5.04 -8.59
N ALA A 373 19.63 -5.61 -7.39
CA ALA A 373 20.76 -5.98 -6.53
C ALA A 373 20.49 -7.29 -5.77
N PRO A 374 21.52 -8.11 -5.51
CA PRO A 374 21.37 -9.29 -4.68
C PRO A 374 21.17 -8.90 -3.22
N VAL A 375 20.34 -9.68 -2.52
CA VAL A 375 20.12 -9.55 -1.08
C VAL A 375 20.56 -10.82 -0.36
N SER A 376 21.00 -10.68 0.88
CA SER A 376 21.20 -11.80 1.77
C SER A 376 20.75 -11.44 3.17
N ASP A 377 19.76 -12.19 3.63
CA ASP A 377 19.17 -12.10 4.95
C ASP A 377 18.56 -13.47 5.34
N PRO A 378 19.39 -14.38 5.88
CA PRO A 378 18.93 -15.71 6.23
C PRO A 378 17.90 -15.71 7.38
N VAL A 379 17.92 -14.70 8.25
CA VAL A 379 16.96 -14.56 9.35
C VAL A 379 15.59 -14.23 8.80
N TRP A 380 15.52 -13.21 7.94
CA TRP A 380 14.28 -12.81 7.32
C TRP A 380 13.68 -13.97 6.51
N VAL A 381 14.51 -14.73 5.76
CA VAL A 381 14.06 -15.92 5.03
C VAL A 381 13.53 -17.01 5.98
N ALA A 382 14.16 -17.23 7.12
CA ALA A 382 13.68 -18.22 8.09
C ALA A 382 12.31 -17.80 8.68
N GLU A 383 12.14 -16.52 8.99
CA GLU A 383 10.92 -15.97 9.61
C GLU A 383 9.77 -15.71 8.62
N ASN A 384 10.06 -15.56 7.33
CA ASN A 384 9.07 -15.19 6.31
C ASN A 384 8.99 -16.17 5.13
N GLY A 385 9.79 -17.24 5.15
CA GLY A 385 9.89 -18.28 4.13
C GLY A 385 9.26 -19.61 4.56
N GLU A 386 9.69 -20.72 3.93
CA GLU A 386 9.14 -22.07 4.22
C GLU A 386 9.35 -22.51 5.67
N ALA A 387 10.45 -22.07 6.31
CA ALA A 387 10.81 -22.50 7.66
C ALA A 387 9.81 -22.02 8.72
N PHE A 388 9.28 -20.80 8.60
CA PHE A 388 8.19 -20.30 9.46
C PHE A 388 6.94 -21.19 9.39
N TRP A 389 6.55 -21.60 8.18
CA TRP A 389 5.35 -22.41 7.99
C TRP A 389 5.50 -23.86 8.46
N ALA A 390 6.73 -24.34 8.63
CA ALA A 390 6.98 -25.70 9.12
C ALA A 390 6.59 -25.88 10.60
N ASP A 391 6.60 -24.79 11.38
CA ASP A 391 6.21 -24.81 12.79
C ASP A 391 5.55 -23.49 13.21
N VAL A 392 4.23 -23.44 13.05
CA VAL A 392 3.39 -22.33 13.51
C VAL A 392 2.72 -22.73 14.82
N TYR A 393 3.30 -22.34 15.95
CA TYR A 393 2.84 -22.67 17.30
C TYR A 393 2.72 -24.18 17.58
N GLY A 394 3.65 -25.00 17.06
CA GLY A 394 3.65 -26.45 17.18
C GLY A 394 2.90 -27.19 16.07
N PHE A 395 2.39 -26.48 15.07
CA PHE A 395 1.61 -27.04 13.96
C PHE A 395 2.33 -26.86 12.62
N ASP A 396 2.44 -27.95 11.86
CA ASP A 396 2.94 -27.92 10.47
C ASP A 396 1.89 -27.30 9.54
N MET A 397 2.21 -26.12 9.01
CA MET A 397 1.41 -25.37 8.04
C MET A 397 2.14 -25.22 6.70
N SER A 398 3.06 -26.12 6.35
CA SER A 398 3.87 -26.05 5.12
C SER A 398 3.04 -25.94 3.83
N ALA A 399 1.78 -26.36 3.85
CA ALA A 399 0.85 -26.16 2.75
C ALA A 399 0.65 -24.67 2.37
N MET A 400 0.78 -23.75 3.33
CA MET A 400 0.69 -22.30 3.13
C MET A 400 1.94 -21.71 2.47
N ALA A 401 3.08 -22.42 2.51
CA ALA A 401 4.31 -22.02 1.83
C ALA A 401 4.35 -22.42 0.36
N LYS A 402 3.31 -23.10 -0.15
CA LYS A 402 3.25 -23.51 -1.55
C LYS A 402 3.22 -22.27 -2.46
N GLY A 403 4.16 -22.18 -3.41
CA GLY A 403 4.25 -21.06 -4.33
C GLY A 403 5.02 -19.84 -3.79
N ILE A 404 5.57 -19.92 -2.58
CA ILE A 404 6.24 -18.79 -1.91
C ILE A 404 7.43 -18.21 -2.68
N TYR A 405 8.07 -19.03 -3.52
CA TYR A 405 9.20 -18.63 -4.39
C TYR A 405 8.77 -18.35 -5.84
N ASP A 406 7.50 -18.57 -6.18
CA ASP A 406 6.95 -18.36 -7.51
C ASP A 406 6.32 -16.95 -7.65
N GLU A 407 6.23 -16.19 -6.56
CA GLU A 407 5.65 -14.84 -6.52
C GLU A 407 6.68 -13.79 -6.11
N ALA A 408 6.61 -12.61 -6.74
CA ALA A 408 7.38 -11.45 -6.32
C ALA A 408 6.69 -10.78 -5.12
N ARG A 409 7.45 -10.42 -4.09
CA ARG A 409 6.91 -9.75 -2.90
C ARG A 409 7.18 -8.26 -2.92
N VAL A 410 6.17 -7.44 -2.66
CA VAL A 410 6.30 -5.97 -2.60
C VAL A 410 6.44 -5.51 -1.15
N LEU A 411 7.65 -5.08 -0.76
CA LEU A 411 7.94 -4.67 0.61
C LEU A 411 9.12 -3.69 0.70
N HIS A 412 9.27 -3.03 1.85
CA HIS A 412 10.42 -2.18 2.13
C HIS A 412 11.59 -3.05 2.57
N TRP A 413 12.70 -2.96 1.83
CA TRP A 413 13.90 -3.71 2.12
C TRP A 413 14.95 -2.79 2.75
N PRO A 414 15.57 -3.18 3.88
CA PRO A 414 16.59 -2.37 4.52
C PRO A 414 17.83 -2.28 3.62
N ARG A 415 18.46 -1.10 3.59
CA ARG A 415 19.71 -0.85 2.86
C ARG A 415 20.77 -1.91 3.16
N ASP A 416 20.91 -2.27 4.43
CA ASP A 416 21.93 -3.20 4.90
C ASP A 416 21.67 -4.64 4.45
N GLY A 417 20.43 -5.00 4.11
CA GLY A 417 20.11 -6.32 3.55
C GLY A 417 20.59 -6.50 2.10
N VAL A 418 20.95 -5.41 1.41
CA VAL A 418 21.55 -5.46 0.07
C VAL A 418 23.02 -5.87 0.18
N CYS A 419 23.40 -6.98 -0.47
CA CYS A 419 24.74 -7.56 -0.32
C CYS A 419 25.66 -7.36 -1.53
N GLY A 420 25.18 -6.69 -2.60
CA GLY A 420 25.97 -6.39 -3.79
C GLY A 420 25.68 -5.01 -4.39
N ALA A 421 26.52 -4.63 -5.35
CA ALA A 421 26.38 -3.37 -6.06
C ALA A 421 25.12 -3.36 -6.96
N PRO A 422 24.28 -2.31 -6.91
CA PRO A 422 23.18 -2.14 -7.83
C PRO A 422 23.59 -2.20 -9.30
N SER A 423 22.79 -2.88 -10.11
CA SER A 423 22.96 -3.02 -11.56
C SER A 423 21.76 -2.43 -12.27
N ALA A 424 21.96 -1.34 -13.02
CA ALA A 424 20.94 -0.83 -13.93
C ALA A 424 20.86 -1.77 -15.14
N PHE A 425 19.66 -2.17 -15.52
CA PHE A 425 19.47 -3.14 -16.60
C PHE A 425 18.52 -2.66 -17.71
N LYS A 426 17.63 -1.69 -17.43
CA LYS A 426 16.71 -1.18 -18.44
C LYS A 426 16.33 0.28 -18.19
N MET A 427 16.78 1.16 -19.08
CA MET A 427 16.27 2.52 -19.20
C MET A 427 15.09 2.56 -20.18
N LEU A 428 13.99 3.20 -19.76
CA LEU A 428 12.85 3.53 -20.62
C LEU A 428 12.83 5.04 -20.84
N ASP A 429 13.20 5.46 -22.04
CA ASP A 429 13.03 6.82 -22.53
C ASP A 429 11.61 6.98 -23.09
N LEU A 430 10.76 7.73 -22.40
CA LEU A 430 9.34 7.81 -22.75
C LEU A 430 9.08 8.56 -24.05
N TYR A 431 10.07 9.22 -24.66
CA TYR A 431 9.92 9.81 -25.98
C TYR A 431 10.06 8.79 -27.12
N THR A 432 10.78 7.69 -26.88
CA THR A 432 11.15 6.72 -27.93
C THR A 432 10.68 5.30 -27.67
N THR A 433 10.45 4.94 -26.41
CA THR A 433 9.98 3.61 -25.99
C THR A 433 8.67 3.25 -26.69
N THR A 434 8.57 2.02 -27.17
CA THR A 434 7.38 1.45 -27.80
C THR A 434 6.78 0.34 -26.92
N ALA A 435 5.53 -0.05 -27.19
CA ALA A 435 4.90 -1.17 -26.47
C ALA A 435 5.69 -2.49 -26.60
N ALA A 436 6.41 -2.69 -27.71
CA ALA A 436 7.25 -3.88 -27.90
C ALA A 436 8.48 -3.88 -26.98
N ASP A 437 8.95 -2.71 -26.54
CA ASP A 437 10.12 -2.58 -25.67
C ASP A 437 9.83 -2.92 -24.20
N LEU A 438 8.55 -3.10 -23.85
CA LEU A 438 8.08 -3.44 -22.50
C LEU A 438 8.17 -4.95 -22.19
N SER A 439 8.32 -5.77 -23.23
CA SER A 439 8.66 -7.19 -23.12
C SER A 439 10.10 -7.36 -23.59
N PHE A 440 11.02 -7.57 -22.66
CA PHE A 440 12.46 -7.53 -22.95
C PHE A 440 13.24 -8.54 -22.13
N ALA A 441 14.47 -8.81 -22.55
CA ALA A 441 15.51 -9.43 -21.75
C ALA A 441 16.71 -8.47 -21.70
N ALA A 442 17.34 -8.35 -20.53
CA ALA A 442 18.48 -7.48 -20.31
C ALA A 442 19.53 -8.17 -19.44
N PRO A 443 20.83 -8.00 -19.75
CA PRO A 443 21.89 -8.52 -18.91
C PRO A 443 22.01 -7.69 -17.64
N PHE A 444 22.45 -8.33 -16.56
CA PHE A 444 22.85 -7.65 -15.34
C PHE A 444 24.18 -8.22 -14.81
N ALA A 445 24.88 -7.40 -14.04
CA ALA A 445 26.07 -7.81 -13.32
C ALA A 445 26.15 -7.06 -11.99
N SER A 446 26.24 -7.79 -10.89
CA SER A 446 26.38 -7.24 -9.55
C SER A 446 27.57 -7.87 -8.83
N ARG A 447 28.45 -7.02 -8.31
CA ARG A 447 29.58 -7.43 -7.48
C ARG A 447 29.20 -7.43 -6.01
N LEU A 448 29.51 -8.51 -5.29
CA LEU A 448 29.25 -8.61 -3.86
C LEU A 448 30.10 -7.63 -3.06
N ALA A 449 29.46 -6.89 -2.15
CA ALA A 449 30.10 -5.88 -1.31
C ALA A 449 30.75 -6.50 -0.05
N ARG A 450 30.31 -7.70 0.35
CA ARG A 450 30.75 -8.43 1.53
C ARG A 450 30.65 -9.95 1.32
N ASP A 451 31.32 -10.71 2.17
CA ASP A 451 31.18 -12.17 2.23
C ASP A 451 29.76 -12.54 2.67
N VAL A 452 29.12 -13.49 1.98
CA VAL A 452 27.78 -13.98 2.31
C VAL A 452 27.71 -15.50 2.19
N GLY A 453 26.91 -16.14 3.04
CA GLY A 453 26.66 -17.58 2.95
C GLY A 453 25.84 -17.96 1.71
N ALA A 454 24.95 -17.07 1.28
CA ALA A 454 24.04 -17.26 0.16
C ALA A 454 23.65 -15.92 -0.46
N VAL A 455 23.09 -15.98 -1.66
CA VAL A 455 22.19 -14.92 -2.14
C VAL A 455 20.79 -15.49 -1.96
N ASP A 456 20.02 -14.83 -1.11
CA ASP A 456 18.70 -15.31 -0.69
C ASP A 456 17.60 -14.82 -1.63
N GLY A 457 17.88 -13.75 -2.36
CA GLY A 457 17.00 -13.21 -3.38
C GLY A 457 17.65 -12.05 -4.12
N PHE A 458 16.84 -11.40 -4.95
CA PHE A 458 17.21 -10.18 -5.63
C PHE A 458 16.14 -9.12 -5.42
N LEU A 459 16.59 -7.90 -5.20
CA LEU A 459 15.74 -6.73 -5.02
C LEU A 459 15.64 -5.95 -6.32
N LEU A 460 14.41 -5.62 -6.71
CA LEU A 460 14.07 -4.80 -7.86
C LEU A 460 13.48 -3.47 -7.41
N TRP A 461 13.91 -2.39 -8.03
CA TRP A 461 13.32 -1.06 -7.87
C TRP A 461 13.52 -0.24 -9.14
N PHE A 462 13.02 1.00 -9.13
CA PHE A 462 13.16 1.91 -10.25
C PHE A 462 13.45 3.34 -9.81
N ASP A 463 14.06 4.08 -10.72
CA ASP A 463 14.29 5.51 -10.61
C ASP A 463 13.47 6.23 -11.68
N THR A 464 12.98 7.42 -11.37
CA THR A 464 12.18 8.25 -12.28
C THR A 464 12.82 9.63 -12.42
N PHE A 465 12.97 10.10 -13.66
CA PHE A 465 13.64 11.35 -14.01
C PHE A 465 12.72 12.30 -14.76
N PHE A 466 12.85 13.59 -14.44
CA PHE A 466 12.08 14.66 -15.05
C PHE A 466 13.04 15.61 -15.79
N SER A 467 13.19 15.38 -17.09
CA SER A 467 14.03 16.24 -17.96
C SER A 467 13.19 17.42 -18.48
N PRO A 468 13.62 18.67 -18.28
CA PRO A 468 12.95 19.85 -18.86
C PRO A 468 13.27 20.03 -20.35
N VAL A 469 14.14 19.20 -20.92
CA VAL A 469 14.61 19.32 -22.31
C VAL A 469 13.76 18.43 -23.21
N PRO A 470 12.98 19.01 -24.15
CA PRO A 470 12.29 18.22 -25.16
C PRO A 470 13.29 17.59 -26.16
N PRO A 471 12.87 16.59 -26.96
CA PRO A 471 13.71 15.99 -28.00
C PRO A 471 14.36 17.07 -28.89
N ARG A 472 15.69 17.12 -28.96
CA ARG A 472 16.39 18.03 -29.88
C ARG A 472 16.04 17.63 -31.31
N GLN A 473 15.51 18.57 -32.11
CA GLN A 473 15.51 18.39 -33.57
C GLN A 473 16.97 18.21 -34.02
N LYS A 474 17.22 17.17 -34.82
CA LYS A 474 18.51 16.56 -35.25
C LYS A 474 19.63 17.48 -35.80
N GLN A 475 19.70 18.78 -35.53
CA GLN A 475 20.65 19.68 -36.19
C GLN A 475 21.93 20.06 -35.42
N GLN A 476 22.14 19.65 -34.16
CA GLN A 476 23.41 19.95 -33.46
C GLN A 476 23.83 18.87 -32.44
N GLN A 477 24.13 17.67 -32.90
CA GLN A 477 24.85 16.66 -32.11
C GLN A 477 25.77 15.84 -33.03
N GLU A 478 26.82 16.49 -33.50
CA GLU A 478 28.11 15.82 -33.64
C GLU A 478 28.90 16.25 -32.40
N GLU A 479 29.48 15.29 -31.68
CA GLU A 479 30.30 15.44 -30.48
C GLU A 479 29.57 15.57 -29.12
N GLN A 480 29.09 14.45 -28.56
CA GLN A 480 29.42 14.01 -27.18
C GLN A 480 28.77 12.65 -26.85
N GLU A 481 29.65 11.68 -26.57
CA GLU A 481 29.55 10.43 -25.77
C GLU A 481 28.43 9.40 -26.01
N GLU A 482 28.85 8.17 -26.32
CA GLU A 482 28.08 6.93 -26.63
C GLU A 482 27.10 6.43 -25.54
N LYS A 483 26.84 7.17 -24.45
CA LYS A 483 26.09 6.68 -23.26
C LYS A 483 24.97 7.59 -22.73
N THR A 484 24.70 8.73 -23.37
CA THR A 484 23.60 9.61 -22.96
C THR A 484 22.39 9.38 -23.84
N SER A 485 21.18 9.25 -23.26
CA SER A 485 19.94 9.23 -24.05
C SER A 485 19.85 10.50 -24.91
N ALA A 486 19.16 10.40 -26.05
CA ALA A 486 18.94 11.55 -26.94
C ALA A 486 18.21 12.73 -26.25
N HIS A 487 17.68 12.50 -25.04
CA HIS A 487 16.84 13.41 -24.26
C HIS A 487 17.51 13.85 -22.94
N GLY A 488 18.81 13.57 -22.79
CA GLY A 488 19.67 14.19 -21.77
C GLY A 488 19.79 13.44 -20.44
N VAL A 489 19.30 12.20 -20.34
CA VAL A 489 19.47 11.35 -19.16
C VAL A 489 20.42 10.19 -19.51
N PRO A 490 21.55 10.01 -18.80
CA PRO A 490 22.43 8.86 -19.01
C PRO A 490 21.71 7.53 -18.78
N ASP A 491 22.03 6.50 -19.57
CA ASP A 491 21.37 5.18 -19.47
C ASP A 491 21.61 4.48 -18.12
N ASP A 492 22.70 4.83 -17.43
CA ASP A 492 23.08 4.35 -16.10
C ASP A 492 22.84 5.40 -15.00
N ALA A 493 22.00 6.40 -15.26
CA ALA A 493 21.67 7.43 -14.29
C ALA A 493 21.03 6.84 -13.03
N ASP A 494 21.55 7.27 -11.88
CA ASP A 494 21.05 7.00 -10.54
C ASP A 494 20.38 8.27 -10.02
N ALA A 495 19.11 8.17 -9.61
CA ALA A 495 18.33 9.34 -9.19
C ALA A 495 18.94 10.05 -7.97
N THR A 496 19.52 9.31 -7.01
CA THR A 496 20.14 9.89 -5.81
C THR A 496 21.35 10.74 -6.13
N ARG A 497 22.08 10.40 -7.20
CA ARG A 497 23.23 11.18 -7.69
C ARG A 497 22.83 12.25 -8.69
N TRP A 498 21.84 11.97 -9.53
CA TRP A 498 21.45 12.83 -10.63
C TRP A 498 20.88 14.17 -10.15
N VAL A 499 20.17 14.17 -9.01
CA VAL A 499 19.65 15.39 -8.36
C VAL A 499 20.73 16.28 -7.75
N LEU A 500 22.01 15.88 -7.78
CA LEU A 500 23.12 16.64 -7.22
C LEU A 500 23.91 17.38 -8.30
N ASP A 501 24.39 18.58 -7.95
CA ASP A 501 25.33 19.36 -8.74
C ASP A 501 26.77 18.83 -8.58
N ALA A 502 27.72 19.42 -9.31
CA ALA A 502 29.13 19.04 -9.24
C ALA A 502 29.79 19.28 -7.86
N ALA A 503 29.16 20.08 -7.00
CA ALA A 503 29.59 20.33 -5.64
C ALA A 503 28.88 19.42 -4.61
N GLY A 504 27.97 18.54 -5.05
CA GLY A 504 27.21 17.62 -4.21
C GLY A 504 25.98 18.22 -3.55
N ASN A 505 25.54 19.42 -3.94
CA ASN A 505 24.31 20.04 -3.45
C ASN A 505 23.12 19.67 -4.33
N ARG A 506 21.89 19.71 -3.81
CA ARG A 506 20.70 19.53 -4.65
C ARG A 506 20.63 20.60 -5.73
N ASP A 507 20.54 20.16 -6.98
CA ASP A 507 20.34 20.99 -8.16
C ASP A 507 18.82 21.20 -8.36
N PRO A 508 18.30 22.43 -8.23
CA PRO A 508 16.88 22.71 -8.39
C PRO A 508 16.37 22.51 -9.82
N ASP A 509 17.27 22.42 -10.82
CA ASP A 509 16.90 22.17 -12.21
C ASP A 509 16.81 20.66 -12.53
N ARG A 510 17.13 19.79 -11.55
CA ARG A 510 17.14 18.34 -11.69
C ARG A 510 16.22 17.68 -10.69
N VAL A 511 15.03 17.30 -11.16
CA VAL A 511 14.06 16.54 -10.37
C VAL A 511 14.05 15.07 -10.76
N ALA A 512 14.33 14.19 -9.80
CA ALA A 512 14.23 12.75 -9.92
C ALA A 512 13.95 12.14 -8.55
N PHE A 513 13.43 10.92 -8.54
CA PHE A 513 13.27 10.14 -7.31
C PHE A 513 13.61 8.67 -7.55
N THR A 514 13.92 7.96 -6.47
CA THR A 514 14.15 6.51 -6.47
C THR A 514 13.13 5.84 -5.58
N THR A 515 12.70 4.64 -5.97
CA THR A 515 11.98 3.70 -5.09
C THR A 515 12.94 2.74 -4.40
N GLY A 516 14.24 2.85 -4.62
CA GLY A 516 15.25 1.97 -4.05
C GLY A 516 15.53 2.21 -2.57
N PRO A 517 16.17 1.24 -1.90
CA PRO A 517 16.46 1.32 -0.45
C PRO A 517 17.54 2.36 -0.11
N PHE A 518 18.05 3.10 -1.09
CA PHE A 518 19.09 4.12 -0.95
C PHE A 518 18.54 5.56 -0.96
N GLY A 519 17.25 5.75 -1.23
CA GLY A 519 16.60 7.05 -1.38
C GLY A 519 16.30 7.82 -0.08
N GLY A 520 16.53 7.20 1.08
CA GLY A 520 16.29 7.79 2.41
C GLY A 520 14.82 7.73 2.84
N ALA A 521 13.89 8.20 1.99
CA ALA A 521 12.46 8.16 2.26
C ALA A 521 11.77 7.01 1.52
N GLU A 522 10.75 6.43 2.15
CA GLU A 522 9.95 5.35 1.59
C GLU A 522 8.92 5.86 0.57
N THR A 523 8.67 5.05 -0.46
CA THR A 523 7.62 5.28 -1.47
C THR A 523 6.60 4.16 -1.40
N HIS A 524 5.34 4.42 -1.76
CA HIS A 524 4.29 3.41 -1.70
C HIS A 524 4.52 2.19 -2.61
N TRP A 525 5.32 2.34 -3.68
CA TRP A 525 5.74 1.23 -4.54
C TRP A 525 6.65 0.22 -3.85
N LYS A 526 7.32 0.63 -2.78
CA LYS A 526 8.33 -0.17 -2.07
C LYS A 526 9.36 -0.75 -3.06
N GLN A 527 9.79 -1.99 -2.85
CA GLN A 527 10.65 -2.74 -3.77
C GLN A 527 10.08 -4.13 -4.03
N GLY A 528 10.41 -4.71 -5.19
CA GLY A 528 10.09 -6.08 -5.53
C GLY A 528 11.18 -7.05 -5.08
N LEU A 529 10.89 -7.89 -4.09
CA LEU A 529 11.77 -8.96 -3.65
C LEU A 529 11.47 -10.24 -4.43
N LEU A 530 12.49 -10.72 -5.14
CA LEU A 530 12.52 -11.99 -5.86
C LEU A 530 13.28 -13.03 -5.02
N LEU A 531 12.59 -13.77 -4.16
CA LEU A 531 13.25 -14.81 -3.36
C LEU A 531 13.76 -15.95 -4.24
N CYS A 532 15.01 -16.36 -4.01
CA CYS A 532 15.58 -17.54 -4.65
C CYS A 532 15.03 -18.82 -4.02
N ASP A 533 14.61 -19.78 -4.85
CA ASP A 533 14.26 -21.11 -4.39
C ASP A 533 15.54 -21.87 -3.98
N PRO A 534 15.72 -22.22 -2.69
CA PRO A 534 16.92 -22.92 -2.22
C PRO A 534 17.11 -24.28 -2.90
N ARG A 535 16.02 -24.92 -3.36
CA ARG A 535 16.06 -26.22 -4.06
C ARG A 535 16.72 -26.09 -5.43
N ARG A 536 16.55 -24.95 -6.11
CA ARG A 536 17.20 -24.66 -7.42
C ARG A 536 18.68 -24.34 -7.27
N ALA A 537 19.09 -23.85 -6.10
CA ALA A 537 20.49 -23.64 -5.73
C ALA A 537 21.17 -24.91 -5.14
N GLY A 538 20.45 -26.03 -5.03
CA GLY A 538 20.95 -27.28 -4.44
C GLY A 538 21.09 -27.26 -2.92
N LYS A 539 20.44 -26.32 -2.23
CA LYS A 539 20.44 -26.17 -0.76
C LYS A 539 19.24 -26.89 -0.12
N LYS A 540 19.42 -27.37 1.11
CA LYS A 540 18.31 -27.85 1.96
C LYS A 540 17.74 -26.66 2.74
N VAL A 541 16.43 -26.63 2.92
CA VAL A 541 15.74 -25.65 3.78
C VAL A 541 16.21 -25.87 5.22
N GLY A 542 16.79 -24.84 5.83
CA GLY A 542 17.30 -24.89 7.21
C GLY A 542 16.19 -24.70 8.24
N ASP A 543 16.38 -25.26 9.43
CA ASP A 543 15.45 -25.14 10.56
C ASP A 543 15.57 -23.76 11.23
N VAL A 544 14.46 -23.14 11.66
CA VAL A 544 14.45 -21.75 12.20
C VAL A 544 15.36 -21.61 13.43
N ALA A 545 15.41 -22.65 14.26
CA ALA A 545 16.24 -22.68 15.47
C ALA A 545 17.75 -22.74 15.15
N ASP A 546 18.14 -23.46 14.08
CA ASP A 546 19.54 -23.61 13.67
C ASP A 546 20.11 -22.30 13.09
N VAL A 547 19.29 -21.49 12.41
CA VAL A 547 19.73 -20.22 11.81
C VAL A 547 19.97 -19.14 12.87
N LYS A 548 19.10 -19.04 13.89
CA LYS A 548 19.25 -18.09 15.00
C LYS A 548 20.49 -18.41 15.87
N GLN A 549 20.78 -19.70 16.07
CA GLN A 549 21.98 -20.13 16.80
C GLN A 549 23.28 -19.86 16.01
N GLN A 550 23.28 -20.11 14.70
CA GLN A 550 24.46 -19.85 13.85
C GLN A 550 24.84 -18.36 13.75
N GLN A 551 23.90 -17.44 13.97
CA GLN A 551 24.20 -16.01 13.96
C GLN A 551 24.78 -15.53 15.31
N GLN A 552 24.27 -16.04 16.43
CA GLN A 552 24.89 -15.83 17.75
C GLN A 552 26.30 -16.42 17.82
N GLU A 553 26.55 -17.55 17.16
CA GLU A 553 27.89 -18.16 17.05
C GLU A 553 28.81 -17.41 16.07
N GLN A 554 28.27 -16.83 14.97
CA GLN A 554 29.07 -15.99 14.05
C GLN A 554 29.50 -14.65 14.66
N GLU A 555 28.77 -14.15 15.65
CA GLU A 555 29.20 -12.99 16.45
C GLU A 555 30.21 -13.36 17.56
N GLN A 556 30.38 -14.65 17.88
CA GLN A 556 31.20 -15.10 19.03
C GLN A 556 32.39 -16.03 18.74
N GLU A 557 32.57 -16.61 17.55
CA GLU A 557 33.72 -17.51 17.29
C GLU A 557 34.66 -17.04 16.16
N GLN A 558 35.79 -16.45 16.58
CA GLN A 558 37.08 -16.86 16.03
C GLN A 558 37.43 -18.23 16.64
N GLU A 559 37.83 -19.19 15.79
CA GLU A 559 38.45 -20.49 16.12
C GLU A 559 37.54 -21.73 16.33
N GLN A 560 36.87 -22.22 15.27
CA GLN A 560 36.64 -23.68 15.08
C GLN A 560 36.75 -24.11 13.59
N PRO A 561 37.19 -25.34 13.27
CA PRO A 561 37.47 -25.77 11.90
C PRO A 561 36.19 -26.19 11.15
N PRO A 562 36.12 -26.02 9.81
CA PRO A 562 34.85 -26.07 9.09
C PRO A 562 34.37 -27.52 8.87
N ARG A 563 33.11 -27.80 9.20
CA ARG A 563 32.36 -28.96 8.69
C ARG A 563 31.72 -28.60 7.35
N ARG A 564 31.97 -29.44 6.33
CA ARG A 564 31.43 -29.45 4.95
C ARG A 564 31.34 -28.08 4.28
N GLU A 565 32.25 -27.84 3.33
CA GLU A 565 32.31 -26.66 2.45
C GLU A 565 30.97 -26.38 1.74
N GLU A 566 30.09 -25.63 2.37
CA GLU A 566 29.20 -24.75 1.63
C GLU A 566 30.08 -23.67 1.01
N LYS A 567 30.08 -23.56 -0.32
CA LYS A 567 30.83 -22.53 -1.04
C LYS A 567 30.23 -21.17 -0.68
N LYS A 568 30.74 -20.55 0.39
CA LYS A 568 30.47 -19.14 0.73
C LYS A 568 30.81 -18.28 -0.48
N LYS A 569 29.92 -17.37 -0.85
CA LYS A 569 30.21 -16.35 -1.86
C LYS A 569 31.04 -15.26 -1.18
N LYS A 570 32.19 -14.94 -1.76
CA LYS A 570 33.13 -13.98 -1.19
C LYS A 570 32.83 -12.58 -1.69
N LYS A 571 33.26 -11.59 -0.92
CA LYS A 571 33.37 -10.21 -1.37
C LYS A 571 34.12 -10.18 -2.71
N ASP A 572 33.67 -9.30 -3.59
CA ASP A 572 34.15 -9.12 -4.96
C ASP A 572 33.80 -10.26 -5.94
N ASP A 573 33.18 -11.36 -5.48
CA ASP A 573 32.54 -12.31 -6.40
C ASP A 573 31.45 -11.57 -7.19
N GLU A 574 31.35 -11.90 -8.48
CA GLU A 574 30.43 -11.24 -9.40
C GLU A 574 29.32 -12.20 -9.82
N ILE A 575 28.08 -11.75 -9.67
CA ILE A 575 26.89 -12.45 -10.11
C ILE A 575 26.47 -11.83 -11.43
N ARG A 576 26.44 -12.65 -12.47
CA ARG A 576 26.03 -12.25 -13.83
C ARG A 576 24.85 -13.09 -14.28
N GLY A 577 24.00 -12.48 -15.09
CA GLY A 577 22.81 -13.12 -15.58
C GLY A 577 22.02 -12.26 -16.56
N ASP A 578 20.84 -12.77 -16.90
CA ASP A 578 19.86 -12.09 -17.73
C ASP A 578 18.52 -12.08 -16.98
N ILE A 579 17.87 -10.92 -16.97
CA ILE A 579 16.52 -10.73 -16.44
C ILE A 579 15.58 -10.39 -17.59
N SER A 580 14.37 -10.95 -17.58
CA SER A 580 13.33 -10.65 -18.57
C SER A 580 12.00 -10.33 -17.92
N PHE A 581 11.28 -9.42 -18.56
CA PHE A 581 9.96 -8.96 -18.20
C PHE A 581 9.02 -9.32 -19.35
N ALA A 582 7.86 -9.87 -19.01
CA ALA A 582 6.81 -10.16 -19.97
C ALA A 582 5.44 -10.03 -19.30
N VAL A 583 4.44 -9.62 -20.08
CA VAL A 583 3.04 -9.70 -19.69
C VAL A 583 2.64 -11.17 -19.59
N ALA A 584 1.86 -11.55 -18.56
CA ALA A 584 1.40 -12.91 -18.41
C ALA A 584 0.46 -13.31 -19.56
N GLU A 585 0.54 -14.55 -20.04
CA GLU A 585 -0.29 -15.04 -21.16
C GLU A 585 -1.79 -15.08 -20.80
N ASP A 586 -2.09 -15.27 -19.51
CA ASP A 586 -3.42 -15.39 -18.93
C ASP A 586 -4.01 -14.06 -18.45
N ASN A 587 -3.18 -13.06 -18.14
CA ASN A 587 -3.63 -11.76 -17.63
C ASN A 587 -2.75 -10.61 -18.16
N ALA A 588 -3.37 -9.69 -18.91
CA ALA A 588 -2.69 -8.56 -19.57
C ALA A 588 -2.10 -7.52 -18.60
N ARG A 589 -2.49 -7.55 -17.33
CA ARG A 589 -2.00 -6.66 -16.25
C ARG A 589 -1.02 -7.34 -15.30
N ALA A 590 -0.94 -8.66 -15.34
CA ALA A 590 0.02 -9.42 -14.55
C ALA A 590 1.41 -9.39 -15.22
N LEU A 591 2.43 -9.42 -14.37
CA LEU A 591 3.83 -9.36 -14.79
C LEU A 591 4.53 -10.67 -14.45
N VAL A 592 5.23 -11.23 -15.43
CA VAL A 592 6.13 -12.37 -15.25
C VAL A 592 7.57 -11.88 -15.38
N ILE A 593 8.33 -12.07 -14.31
CA ILE A 593 9.75 -11.75 -14.23
C ILE A 593 10.52 -13.07 -14.25
N LYS A 594 11.41 -13.26 -15.22
CA LYS A 594 12.28 -14.45 -15.27
C LYS A 594 13.72 -14.02 -15.18
N MET A 595 14.53 -14.77 -14.46
CA MET A 595 15.94 -14.48 -14.33
C MET A 595 16.76 -15.75 -14.40
N SER A 596 17.89 -15.65 -15.09
CA SER A 596 18.94 -16.67 -15.11
C SER A 596 20.23 -16.06 -14.59
N TRP A 597 20.99 -16.79 -13.77
CA TRP A 597 22.26 -16.31 -13.21
C TRP A 597 23.25 -17.45 -12.95
N ASP A 598 24.44 -17.10 -12.45
CA ASP A 598 25.56 -18.02 -12.25
C ASP A 598 25.91 -18.78 -13.55
N GLU A 599 26.02 -18.02 -14.66
CA GLU A 599 26.26 -18.52 -16.03
C GLU A 599 25.11 -19.40 -16.58
N GLY A 600 23.87 -19.09 -16.22
CA GLY A 600 22.68 -19.81 -16.69
C GLY A 600 22.46 -21.16 -16.00
N ARG A 601 23.20 -21.45 -14.93
CA ARG A 601 23.02 -22.69 -14.15
C ARG A 601 21.78 -22.66 -13.27
N THR A 602 21.34 -21.46 -12.91
CA THR A 602 20.11 -21.26 -12.15
C THR A 602 19.18 -20.38 -12.95
N GLU A 603 17.92 -20.79 -13.03
CA GLU A 603 16.84 -20.06 -13.67
C GLU A 603 15.61 -20.12 -12.78
N GLN A 604 14.91 -19.00 -12.63
CA GLN A 604 13.68 -18.90 -11.86
C GLN A 604 12.75 -17.84 -12.44
N ALA A 605 11.45 -18.01 -12.20
CA ALA A 605 10.41 -17.10 -12.61
C ALA A 605 9.56 -16.71 -11.40
N TRP A 606 9.13 -15.46 -11.38
CA TRP A 606 8.23 -14.91 -10.38
C TRP A 606 7.07 -14.23 -11.10
N ALA A 607 5.86 -14.43 -10.58
CA ALA A 607 4.67 -13.72 -11.01
C ALA A 607 4.35 -12.58 -10.04
N LEU A 608 3.80 -11.50 -10.58
CA LEU A 608 3.12 -10.45 -9.84
C LEU A 608 1.73 -10.32 -10.46
N ARG A 609 0.70 -10.57 -9.67
CA ARG A 609 -0.68 -10.78 -10.12
C ARG A 609 -1.66 -9.87 -9.40
#